data_AF-A0A382TLY4-F1
#
_entry.id   AF-A0A382TLY4-F1
#
_cell.length_a   1.000
_cell.length_b   1.000
_cell.length_c   1.000
_cell.angle_alpha   90.00
_cell.angle_beta   90.00
_cell.angle_gamma   90.00
#
_symmetry.space_group_name_H-M   'P 1'
#
loop_
_entity.id
_entity.type
_entity.pdbx_description
1 polymer ?
#
loop_
_entity_poly.entity_id
_entity_poly.type
_entity_poly.pdbx_seq_one_letter_code
_entity_poly.pdbx_strand_id
1 'polypeptide(L)'
;NIKLAIETISPIILRYPNNIRARETLAEVFYKEEKFENSIAEYRYILEQNSKYLPAYIQLGWVYYRQGKFQMATAWTKRGLKLGSSSPQLNSLATMNLGLYAWLNDDYAAAKKWYRKALEGGSEIILNAILKDLNDTSLLFPDQIEAAFFSGWVYVEADQKNMAIPHLNQFLSLAAESDLSNEARGMLGQKILPIDKNSTDSKDTSSSSRKIPKNMILVPSGFFIMGSNDHGEDESPEHKTYLDSYYIDRYEVSANDFASFLNDVDNVQGYYLDNKFGTLFFNGKFQPRKGFANHPINNV
;
A
#
# COMPACT_ATOMS: atom_id res chain seq x y z
N ASN A 1 -6.10 21.21 -20.36
CA ASN A 1 -6.16 20.36 -21.56
C ASN A 1 -4.91 19.48 -21.59
N ILE A 2 -5.03 18.20 -21.20
CA ILE A 2 -3.92 17.24 -21.13
C ILE A 2 -3.15 17.11 -22.44
N LYS A 3 -3.86 17.09 -23.58
CA LYS A 3 -3.25 16.91 -24.89
C LYS A 3 -2.25 18.02 -25.18
N LEU A 4 -2.64 19.27 -24.93
CA LEU A 4 -1.76 20.43 -25.07
C LEU A 4 -0.57 20.38 -24.10
N ALA A 5 -0.78 19.93 -22.86
CA ALA A 5 0.29 19.80 -21.88
C ALA A 5 1.34 18.77 -22.32
N ILE A 6 0.90 17.59 -22.76
CA ILE A 6 1.78 16.54 -23.29
C ILE A 6 2.48 17.01 -24.56
N GLU A 7 1.77 17.63 -25.50
CA GLU A 7 2.36 18.18 -26.74
C GLU A 7 3.42 19.25 -26.47
N THR A 8 3.25 20.05 -25.42
CA THR A 8 4.21 21.09 -25.02
C THR A 8 5.42 20.50 -24.29
N ILE A 9 5.22 19.50 -23.44
CA ILE A 9 6.27 18.94 -22.58
C ILE A 9 7.12 17.87 -23.30
N SER A 10 6.53 17.08 -24.19
CA SER A 10 7.22 15.97 -24.86
C SER A 10 8.48 16.42 -25.62
N PRO A 11 8.48 17.52 -26.40
CA PRO A 11 9.69 18.01 -27.07
C PRO A 11 10.79 18.42 -26.09
N ILE A 12 10.42 18.95 -24.91
CA ILE A 12 11.37 19.35 -23.87
C ILE A 12 12.05 18.11 -23.28
N ILE A 13 11.29 17.06 -22.99
CA ILE A 13 11.83 15.80 -22.47
C ILE A 13 12.70 15.10 -23.53
N LEU A 14 12.29 15.11 -24.81
CA LEU A 14 13.10 14.56 -25.90
C LEU A 14 14.46 15.26 -26.03
N ARG A 15 14.48 16.59 -25.90
CA ARG A 15 15.72 17.38 -25.99
C ARG A 15 16.56 17.35 -24.70
N TYR A 16 15.90 17.25 -23.55
CA TYR A 16 16.51 17.29 -22.23
C TYR A 16 15.93 16.18 -21.33
N PRO A 17 16.33 14.92 -21.56
CA PRO A 17 15.72 13.76 -20.90
C PRO A 17 15.90 13.73 -19.39
N ASN A 18 16.84 14.51 -18.83
CA ASN A 18 17.08 14.60 -17.39
C ASN A 18 16.52 15.89 -16.77
N ASN A 19 15.67 16.62 -17.50
CA ASN A 19 14.99 17.79 -16.96
C ASN A 19 13.90 17.36 -15.95
N ILE A 20 14.26 17.34 -14.67
CA ILE A 20 13.38 16.92 -13.56
C ILE A 20 12.06 17.69 -13.59
N ARG A 21 12.10 19.02 -13.73
CA ARG A 21 10.88 19.85 -13.73
C ARG A 21 9.92 19.46 -14.86
N ALA A 22 10.44 19.24 -16.07
CA ALA A 22 9.60 18.85 -17.20
C ALA A 22 8.93 17.48 -16.96
N ARG A 23 9.67 16.52 -16.39
CA ARG A 23 9.14 15.20 -16.03
C ARG A 23 8.16 15.24 -14.87
N GLU A 24 8.40 16.06 -13.85
CA GLU A 24 7.44 16.27 -12.77
C GLU A 24 6.12 16.80 -13.30
N THR A 25 6.16 17.79 -14.19
CA THR A 25 4.95 18.32 -14.83
C THR A 25 4.24 17.24 -15.65
N LEU A 26 4.97 16.41 -16.40
CA LEU A 26 4.36 15.30 -17.14
C LEU A 26 3.72 14.26 -16.21
N ALA A 27 4.41 13.90 -15.12
CA ALA A 27 3.92 12.98 -14.12
C ALA A 27 2.66 13.50 -13.41
N GLU A 28 2.61 14.80 -13.10
CA GLU A 28 1.45 15.46 -12.51
C GLU A 28 0.26 15.50 -13.47
N VAL A 29 0.51 15.76 -14.76
CA VAL A 29 -0.51 15.68 -15.81
C VAL A 29 -1.08 14.27 -15.89
N PHE A 30 -0.23 13.24 -15.89
CA PHE A 30 -0.70 11.85 -15.85
C PHE A 30 -1.49 11.51 -14.58
N TYR A 31 -1.06 12.00 -13.42
CA TYR A 31 -1.76 11.81 -12.15
C TYR A 31 -3.15 12.44 -12.13
N LYS A 32 -3.29 13.68 -12.63
CA LYS A 32 -4.59 14.38 -12.71
C LYS A 32 -5.59 13.68 -13.63
N GLU A 33 -5.07 12.97 -14.62
CA GLU A 33 -5.86 12.27 -15.65
C GLU A 33 -5.96 10.76 -15.32
N GLU A 34 -5.63 10.39 -14.09
CA GLU A 34 -5.74 9.04 -13.53
C GLU A 34 -4.93 7.96 -14.27
N LYS A 35 -3.96 8.39 -15.10
CA LYS A 35 -2.97 7.54 -15.76
C LYS A 35 -1.83 7.23 -14.79
N PHE A 36 -2.17 6.54 -13.70
CA PHE A 36 -1.27 6.33 -12.57
C PHE A 36 0.02 5.60 -12.94
N GLU A 37 -0.04 4.59 -13.81
CA GLU A 37 1.16 3.84 -14.24
C GLU A 37 2.14 4.72 -15.02
N ASN A 38 1.64 5.61 -15.89
CA ASN A 38 2.47 6.60 -16.58
C ASN A 38 3.08 7.60 -15.60
N SER A 39 2.32 8.06 -14.60
CA SER A 39 2.82 8.95 -13.55
C SER A 39 3.93 8.28 -12.71
N ILE A 40 3.74 7.01 -12.33
CA ILE A 40 4.72 6.20 -11.62
C ILE A 40 6.00 6.06 -12.43
N ALA A 41 5.90 5.78 -13.74
CA ALA A 41 7.05 5.65 -14.62
C ALA A 41 7.91 6.92 -14.66
N GLU A 42 7.29 8.10 -14.78
CA GLU A 42 8.00 9.37 -14.79
C GLU A 42 8.69 9.67 -13.45
N TYR A 43 8.01 9.44 -12.32
CA TYR A 43 8.63 9.63 -11.00
C TYR A 43 9.74 8.61 -10.72
N ARG A 44 9.60 7.36 -11.18
CA ARG A 44 10.68 6.36 -11.10
C ARG A 44 11.90 6.78 -11.92
N TYR A 45 11.69 7.30 -13.14
CA TYR A 45 12.79 7.85 -13.94
C TYR A 45 13.50 8.98 -13.20
N ILE A 46 12.78 9.90 -12.57
CA ILE A 46 13.40 10.97 -11.75
C ILE A 46 14.28 10.37 -10.64
N LEU A 47 13.82 9.31 -9.99
CA LEU A 47 14.57 8.63 -8.91
C LEU A 47 15.76 7.81 -9.41
N GLU A 48 15.75 7.31 -10.64
CA GLU A 48 16.92 6.69 -11.27
C GLU A 48 18.05 7.70 -11.45
N GLN A 49 17.71 8.93 -11.85
CA GLN A 49 18.69 10.00 -12.04
C GLN A 49 19.10 10.67 -10.71
N ASN A 50 18.16 10.83 -9.79
CA ASN A 50 18.38 11.43 -8.47
C ASN A 50 17.68 10.62 -7.38
N SER A 51 18.40 9.62 -6.87
CA SER A 51 17.88 8.65 -5.90
C SER A 51 17.46 9.26 -4.56
N LYS A 52 17.88 10.50 -4.23
CA LYS A 52 17.57 11.22 -2.98
C LYS A 52 16.51 12.30 -3.15
N TYR A 53 15.84 12.37 -4.31
CA TYR A 53 14.87 13.43 -4.59
C TYR A 53 13.55 13.19 -3.85
N LEU A 54 13.43 13.73 -2.63
CA LEU A 54 12.25 13.56 -1.76
C LEU A 54 10.91 13.90 -2.43
N PRO A 55 10.77 14.97 -3.25
CA PRO A 55 9.50 15.26 -3.92
C PRO A 55 8.96 14.08 -4.74
N ALA A 56 9.81 13.38 -5.50
CA ALA A 56 9.36 12.21 -6.28
C ALA A 56 8.87 11.06 -5.39
N TYR A 57 9.47 10.83 -4.22
CA TYR A 57 8.97 9.84 -3.26
C TYR A 57 7.60 10.21 -2.67
N ILE A 58 7.40 11.50 -2.32
CA ILE A 58 6.12 12.01 -1.82
C ILE A 58 5.04 11.87 -2.90
N GLN A 59 5.36 12.24 -4.14
CA GLN A 59 4.44 12.16 -5.26
C GLN A 59 4.08 10.71 -5.62
N LEU A 60 5.04 9.77 -5.60
CA LEU A 60 4.72 8.34 -5.70
C LEU A 60 3.76 7.92 -4.58
N GLY A 61 3.97 8.41 -3.36
CA GLY A 61 3.04 8.26 -2.25
C GLY A 61 1.61 8.66 -2.63
N TRP A 62 1.43 9.88 -3.14
CA TRP A 62 0.12 10.41 -3.58
C TRP A 62 -0.50 9.60 -4.72
N VAL A 63 0.31 9.16 -5.69
CA VAL A 63 -0.17 8.34 -6.82
C VAL A 63 -0.73 7.01 -6.30
N TYR A 64 -0.02 6.31 -5.41
CA TYR A 64 -0.50 5.07 -4.81
C TYR A 64 -1.70 5.28 -3.89
N TYR A 65 -1.75 6.40 -3.16
CA TYR A 65 -2.91 6.78 -2.35
C TYR A 65 -4.17 6.90 -3.21
N ARG A 66 -4.10 7.57 -4.37
CA ARG A 66 -5.24 7.68 -5.31
C ARG A 66 -5.66 6.35 -5.92
N GLN A 67 -4.75 5.38 -6.02
CA GLN A 67 -5.07 4.01 -6.39
C GLN A 67 -5.70 3.19 -5.25
N GLY A 68 -5.85 3.75 -4.04
CA GLY A 68 -6.29 3.01 -2.84
C GLY A 68 -5.20 2.10 -2.23
N LYS A 69 -3.96 2.17 -2.72
CA LYS A 69 -2.84 1.32 -2.30
C LYS A 69 -2.08 1.99 -1.15
N PHE A 70 -2.73 2.15 0.01
CA PHE A 70 -2.21 2.93 1.14
C PHE A 70 -0.89 2.39 1.74
N GLN A 71 -0.69 1.08 1.71
CA GLN A 71 0.56 0.45 2.14
C GLN A 71 1.74 0.86 1.25
N MET A 72 1.53 0.88 -0.08
CA MET A 72 2.52 1.36 -1.03
C MET A 72 2.79 2.85 -0.88
N ALA A 73 1.73 3.65 -0.66
CA ALA A 73 1.86 5.08 -0.41
C ALA A 73 2.76 5.37 0.81
N THR A 74 2.54 4.59 1.87
CA THR A 74 3.34 4.60 3.10
C THR A 74 4.78 4.19 2.85
N ALA A 75 5.02 3.10 2.11
CA ALA A 75 6.36 2.58 1.84
C ALA A 75 7.23 3.56 1.04
N TRP A 76 6.70 4.15 -0.04
CA TRP A 76 7.44 5.12 -0.87
C TRP A 76 7.77 6.40 -0.08
N THR A 77 6.80 6.93 0.66
CA THR A 77 7.00 8.14 1.47
C THR A 77 8.03 7.92 2.57
N LYS A 78 7.96 6.79 3.30
CA LYS A 78 8.96 6.41 4.32
C LYS A 78 10.36 6.26 3.71
N ARG A 79 10.46 5.68 2.52
CA ARG A 79 11.74 5.52 1.81
C ARG A 79 12.37 6.87 1.50
N GLY A 80 11.60 7.82 0.97
CA GLY A 80 12.08 9.18 0.71
C GLY A 80 12.57 9.86 1.98
N LEU A 81 11.78 9.84 3.05
CA LEU A 81 12.16 10.41 4.35
C LEU A 81 13.45 9.80 4.92
N LYS A 82 13.65 8.49 4.77
CA LYS A 82 14.85 7.80 5.25
C LYS A 82 16.14 8.24 4.54
N LEU A 83 16.04 8.63 3.28
CA LEU A 83 17.20 9.12 2.51
C LEU A 83 17.61 10.55 2.91
N GLY A 84 16.74 11.24 3.65
CA GLY A 84 16.95 12.58 4.15
C GLY A 84 16.66 13.65 3.10
N SER A 85 16.17 14.79 3.56
CA SER A 85 16.00 16.01 2.77
C SER A 85 16.40 17.20 3.61
N SER A 86 17.05 18.17 2.97
CA SER A 86 17.42 19.46 3.58
C SER A 86 16.23 20.38 3.78
N SER A 87 15.01 20.00 3.36
CA SER A 87 13.79 20.81 3.49
C SER A 87 12.94 20.30 4.65
N PRO A 88 12.88 21.04 5.78
CA PRO A 88 11.96 20.75 6.88
C PRO A 88 10.50 20.69 6.43
N GLN A 89 10.09 21.57 5.50
CA GLN A 89 8.73 21.64 4.98
C GLN A 89 8.33 20.35 4.27
N LEU A 90 9.20 19.81 3.40
CA LEU A 90 8.95 18.53 2.74
C LEU A 90 8.95 17.37 3.73
N ASN A 91 9.77 17.43 4.78
CA ASN A 91 9.76 16.41 5.82
C ASN A 91 8.44 16.42 6.61
N SER A 92 7.92 17.59 6.96
CA SER A 92 6.61 17.75 7.60
C SER A 92 5.48 17.26 6.70
N LEU A 93 5.48 17.63 5.41
CA LEU A 93 4.50 17.16 4.43
C LEU A 93 4.51 15.63 4.32
N ALA A 94 5.68 15.02 4.15
CA ALA A 94 5.81 13.57 4.09
C ALA A 94 5.34 12.90 5.40
N THR A 95 5.64 13.49 6.55
CA THR A 95 5.23 12.97 7.87
C THR A 95 3.72 13.03 8.06
N MET A 96 3.07 14.12 7.63
CA MET A 96 1.62 14.26 7.63
C MET A 96 0.95 13.24 6.71
N ASN A 97 1.47 13.07 5.49
CA ASN A 97 0.97 12.07 4.54
C ASN A 97 1.02 10.65 5.13
N LEU A 98 2.06 10.31 5.89
CA LEU A 98 2.13 9.02 6.59
C LEU A 98 1.04 8.85 7.65
N GLY A 99 0.61 9.93 8.31
CA GLY A 99 -0.54 9.92 9.20
C GLY A 99 -1.84 9.63 8.45
N LEU A 100 -2.04 10.33 7.32
CA LEU A 100 -3.19 10.15 6.44
C LEU A 100 -3.30 8.72 5.89
N TYR A 101 -2.20 8.19 5.34
CA TYR A 101 -2.20 6.84 4.77
C TYR A 101 -2.38 5.75 5.82
N ALA A 102 -1.87 5.96 7.03
CA ALA A 102 -2.06 5.01 8.13
C ALA A 102 -3.52 5.00 8.61
N TRP A 103 -4.16 6.18 8.71
CA TRP A 103 -5.57 6.27 9.04
C TRP A 103 -6.44 5.53 8.03
N LEU A 104 -6.22 5.76 6.73
CA LEU A 104 -6.96 5.09 5.66
C LEU A 104 -6.72 3.59 5.54
N ASN A 105 -5.65 3.09 6.18
CA ASN A 105 -5.35 1.68 6.29
C ASN A 105 -5.75 1.11 7.68
N ASP A 106 -6.64 1.80 8.39
CA ASP A 106 -7.16 1.46 9.73
C ASP A 106 -6.08 1.28 10.82
N ASP A 107 -4.85 1.74 10.57
CA ASP A 107 -3.76 1.74 11.55
C ASP A 107 -3.78 3.06 12.34
N TYR A 108 -4.81 3.21 13.17
CA TYR A 108 -5.04 4.43 13.95
C TYR A 108 -3.91 4.72 14.94
N ALA A 109 -3.21 3.69 15.41
CA ALA A 109 -2.03 3.85 16.27
C ALA A 109 -0.88 4.52 15.51
N ALA A 110 -0.57 4.05 14.29
CA ALA A 110 0.43 4.68 13.45
C ALA A 110 0.00 6.07 12.98
N ALA A 111 -1.28 6.27 12.65
CA ALA A 111 -1.82 7.57 12.25
C ALA A 111 -1.56 8.64 13.34
N LYS A 112 -1.95 8.35 14.58
CA LYS A 112 -1.69 9.22 15.74
C LYS A 112 -0.19 9.48 15.94
N LYS A 113 0.65 8.45 15.80
CA LYS A 113 2.11 8.61 15.91
C LYS A 113 2.68 9.57 14.86
N TRP A 114 2.27 9.44 13.60
CA TRP A 114 2.78 10.28 12.51
C TRP A 114 2.26 11.71 12.61
N TYR A 115 0.98 11.91 12.91
CA TYR A 115 0.44 13.26 13.10
C TYR A 115 1.07 13.98 14.29
N ARG A 116 1.28 13.31 15.44
CA ARG A 116 2.05 13.90 16.56
C ARG A 116 3.43 14.38 16.10
N LYS A 117 4.14 13.53 15.37
CA LYS A 117 5.46 13.88 14.83
C LYS A 117 5.39 15.08 13.88
N ALA A 118 4.35 15.18 13.06
CA ALA A 118 4.18 16.31 12.16
C ALA A 118 3.87 17.61 12.92
N LEU A 119 3.12 17.52 14.02
CA LEU A 119 2.74 18.64 14.88
C LEU A 119 3.82 19.04 15.90
N GLU A 120 4.97 18.35 15.95
CA GLU A 120 6.09 18.72 16.82
C GLU A 120 6.48 20.19 16.60
N GLY A 121 6.53 20.96 17.69
CA GLY A 121 6.82 22.39 17.65
C GLY A 121 5.60 23.31 17.43
N GLY A 122 4.37 22.76 17.34
CA GLY A 122 3.13 23.53 17.41
C GLY A 122 2.82 24.37 16.18
N SER A 123 3.22 23.92 14.98
CA SER A 123 3.00 24.69 13.74
C SER A 123 1.52 24.71 13.35
N GLU A 124 0.90 25.88 13.44
CA GLU A 124 -0.49 26.10 12.99
C GLU A 124 -0.68 25.84 11.49
N ILE A 125 0.36 26.07 10.68
CA ILE A 125 0.34 25.75 9.25
C ILE A 125 0.18 24.25 9.03
N ILE A 126 0.91 23.43 9.80
CA ILE A 126 0.81 21.96 9.69
C ILE A 126 -0.55 21.48 10.21
N LEU A 127 -1.03 22.04 11.32
CA LEU A 127 -2.37 21.73 11.84
C LEU A 127 -3.45 21.97 10.78
N ASN A 128 -3.46 23.16 10.17
CA ASN A 128 -4.43 23.50 9.13
C ASN A 128 -4.30 22.61 7.88
N ALA A 129 -3.08 22.21 7.53
CA ALA A 129 -2.86 21.27 6.43
C ALA A 129 -3.42 19.87 6.75
N ILE A 130 -3.20 19.35 7.96
CA ILE A 130 -3.76 18.05 8.38
C ILE A 130 -5.28 18.09 8.33
N LEU A 131 -5.89 19.13 8.89
CA LEU A 131 -7.35 19.30 8.91
C LEU A 131 -7.93 19.40 7.50
N LYS A 132 -7.26 20.12 6.60
CA LYS A 132 -7.65 20.19 5.19
C LYS A 132 -7.60 18.80 4.55
N ASP A 133 -6.52 18.06 4.74
CA ASP A 133 -6.37 16.72 4.16
C ASP A 133 -7.42 15.74 4.71
N LEU A 134 -7.71 15.77 6.02
CA LEU A 134 -8.77 14.96 6.64
C LEU A 134 -10.14 15.29 6.04
N ASN A 135 -10.46 16.58 5.90
CA ASN A 135 -11.72 17.02 5.30
C ASN A 135 -11.82 16.61 3.83
N ASP A 136 -10.82 16.91 3.00
CA ASP A 136 -10.80 16.56 1.58
C ASP A 136 -10.90 15.04 1.37
N THR A 137 -10.24 14.26 2.23
CA THR A 137 -10.26 12.80 2.18
C THR A 137 -11.62 12.24 2.62
N SER A 138 -12.28 12.85 3.60
CA SER A 138 -13.64 12.44 4.00
C SER A 138 -14.67 12.61 2.87
N LEU A 139 -14.44 13.55 1.95
CA LEU A 139 -15.28 13.71 0.75
C LEU A 139 -15.04 12.60 -0.28
N LEU A 140 -13.82 12.06 -0.35
CA LEU A 140 -13.44 10.96 -1.24
C LEU A 140 -13.84 9.59 -0.67
N PHE A 141 -13.82 9.44 0.65
CA PHE A 141 -14.13 8.21 1.36
C PHE A 141 -15.21 8.48 2.43
N PRO A 142 -16.48 8.68 2.03
CA PRO A 142 -17.54 9.12 2.95
C PRO A 142 -17.90 8.11 4.04
N ASP A 143 -17.52 6.84 3.87
CA ASP A 143 -17.72 5.79 4.87
C ASP A 143 -16.73 5.88 6.05
N GLN A 144 -15.67 6.69 5.94
CA GLN A 144 -14.61 6.84 6.94
C GLN A 144 -14.98 7.94 7.97
N ILE A 145 -15.91 7.62 8.87
CA ILE A 145 -16.44 8.53 9.90
C ILE A 145 -15.37 8.97 10.93
N GLU A 146 -14.25 8.24 11.00
CA GLU A 146 -13.09 8.49 11.84
C GLU A 146 -12.38 9.80 11.48
N ALA A 147 -12.60 10.36 10.28
CA ALA A 147 -12.11 11.69 9.92
C ALA A 147 -12.51 12.75 10.96
N ALA A 148 -13.73 12.67 11.49
CA ALA A 148 -14.22 13.56 12.55
C ALA A 148 -13.47 13.34 13.87
N PHE A 149 -13.19 12.07 14.23
CA PHE A 149 -12.35 11.75 15.38
C PHE A 149 -10.96 12.37 15.24
N PHE A 150 -10.27 12.09 14.13
CA PHE A 150 -8.91 12.59 13.91
C PHE A 150 -8.86 14.12 13.87
N SER A 151 -9.88 14.79 13.31
CA SER A 151 -9.98 16.26 13.32
C SER A 151 -10.07 16.81 14.74
N GLY A 152 -10.93 16.23 15.58
CA GLY A 152 -11.02 16.62 16.99
C GLY A 152 -9.74 16.30 17.75
N TRP A 153 -9.14 15.14 17.49
CA TRP A 153 -7.93 14.67 18.13
C TRP A 153 -6.73 15.58 17.84
N VAL A 154 -6.49 15.98 16.58
CA VAL A 154 -5.37 16.89 16.25
C VAL A 154 -5.52 18.27 16.87
N TYR A 155 -6.75 18.77 17.03
CA TYR A 155 -6.99 20.01 17.78
C TYR A 155 -6.64 19.86 19.26
N VAL A 156 -6.93 18.71 19.89
CA VAL A 156 -6.50 18.44 21.28
C VAL A 156 -4.98 18.39 21.39
N GLU A 157 -4.30 17.69 20.47
CA GLU A 157 -2.83 17.63 20.46
C GLU A 157 -2.17 19.00 20.22
N ALA A 158 -2.88 19.92 19.54
CA ALA A 158 -2.46 21.30 19.35
C ALA A 158 -2.89 22.27 20.47
N ASP A 159 -3.38 21.76 21.60
CA ASP A 159 -3.91 22.55 22.74
C ASP A 159 -5.09 23.48 22.40
N GLN A 160 -5.79 23.20 21.29
CA GLN A 160 -6.97 23.95 20.83
C GLN A 160 -8.27 23.22 21.19
N LYS A 161 -8.43 22.87 22.47
CA LYS A 161 -9.53 22.01 22.95
C LYS A 161 -10.93 22.51 22.57
N ASN A 162 -11.16 23.83 22.54
CA ASN A 162 -12.46 24.39 22.16
C ASN A 162 -12.83 24.06 20.71
N MET A 163 -11.84 24.04 19.81
CA MET A 163 -12.04 23.68 18.40
C MET A 163 -12.27 22.18 18.22
N ALA A 164 -11.74 21.35 19.13
CA ALA A 164 -11.92 19.89 19.08
C ALA A 164 -13.36 19.43 19.36
N ILE A 165 -14.08 20.14 20.25
CA ILE A 165 -15.40 19.75 20.76
C ILE A 165 -16.42 19.42 19.64
N PRO A 166 -16.67 20.29 18.64
CA PRO A 166 -17.65 19.99 17.60
C PRO A 166 -17.31 18.70 16.82
N HIS A 167 -16.03 18.48 16.50
CA HIS A 167 -15.59 17.30 15.75
C HIS A 167 -15.73 16.00 16.57
N LEU A 168 -15.35 16.02 17.85
CA LEU A 168 -15.49 14.85 18.71
C LEU A 168 -16.97 14.52 18.99
N ASN A 169 -17.83 15.53 19.14
CA ASN A 169 -19.27 15.31 19.27
C ASN A 169 -19.89 14.76 17.98
N GLN A 170 -19.49 15.27 16.82
CA GLN A 170 -19.90 14.73 15.52
C GLN A 170 -19.50 13.25 15.42
N PHE A 171 -18.25 12.91 15.75
CA PHE A 171 -17.78 11.53 15.74
C PHE A 171 -18.61 10.64 16.68
N LEU A 172 -18.86 11.08 17.92
CA LEU A 172 -19.67 10.33 18.89
C LEU A 172 -21.13 10.14 18.46
N SER A 173 -21.69 11.03 17.65
CA SER A 173 -23.02 10.85 17.08
C SER A 173 -23.07 9.79 15.97
N LEU A 174 -21.94 9.52 15.33
CA LEU A 174 -21.82 8.54 14.23
C LEU A 174 -21.34 7.17 14.74
N ALA A 175 -20.40 7.16 15.69
CA ALA A 175 -19.85 5.98 16.33
C ALA A 175 -19.90 6.13 17.85
N ALA A 176 -20.90 5.53 18.48
CA ALA A 176 -21.05 5.56 19.93
C ALA A 176 -20.28 4.43 20.65
N GLU A 177 -20.04 3.30 19.99
CA GLU A 177 -19.51 2.08 20.63
C GLU A 177 -18.25 1.59 19.92
N SER A 178 -17.15 2.34 20.07
CA SER A 178 -15.82 1.93 19.62
C SER A 178 -14.73 2.34 20.62
N ASP A 179 -13.53 1.78 20.48
CA ASP A 179 -12.35 2.21 21.24
C ASP A 179 -12.08 3.70 21.04
N LEU A 180 -12.20 4.21 19.80
CA LEU A 180 -12.06 5.62 19.48
C LEU A 180 -13.15 6.47 20.15
N SER A 181 -14.38 5.96 20.29
CA SER A 181 -15.48 6.66 20.97
C SER A 181 -15.15 6.88 22.44
N ASN A 182 -14.56 5.87 23.10
CA ASN A 182 -14.12 6.01 24.49
C ASN A 182 -12.92 6.95 24.64
N GLU A 183 -12.01 6.95 23.67
CA GLU A 183 -10.93 7.93 23.61
C GLU A 183 -11.47 9.37 23.44
N ALA A 184 -12.43 9.59 22.54
CA ALA A 184 -13.11 10.87 22.36
C ALA A 184 -13.84 11.34 23.63
N ARG A 185 -14.56 10.43 24.31
CA ARG A 185 -15.19 10.73 25.61
C ARG A 185 -14.18 11.15 26.65
N GLY A 186 -13.03 10.47 26.72
CA GLY A 186 -11.93 10.83 27.61
C GLY A 186 -11.44 12.25 27.38
N MET A 187 -11.27 12.66 26.12
CA MET A 187 -10.85 14.03 25.76
C MET A 187 -11.89 15.09 26.15
N LEU A 188 -13.18 14.74 26.04
CA LEU A 188 -14.30 15.61 26.45
C LEU A 188 -14.58 15.58 27.96
N GLY A 189 -13.92 14.73 28.74
CA GLY A 189 -14.22 14.55 30.17
C GLY A 189 -15.55 13.86 30.45
N GLN A 190 -16.07 13.10 29.48
CA GLN A 190 -17.31 12.34 29.59
C GLN A 190 -17.06 10.94 30.19
N LYS A 191 -18.10 10.31 30.71
CA LYS A 191 -18.03 8.95 31.27
C LYS A 191 -17.76 7.93 30.16
N ILE A 192 -16.69 7.14 30.32
CA ILE A 192 -16.34 6.02 29.44
C ILE A 192 -17.40 4.92 29.55
N LEU A 193 -17.82 4.35 28.41
CA LEU A 193 -18.81 3.28 28.37
C LEU A 193 -18.11 1.91 28.29
N PRO A 194 -18.64 0.87 28.96
CA PRO A 194 -18.15 -0.49 28.77
C PRO A 194 -18.41 -0.91 27.31
N ILE A 195 -17.38 -1.43 26.66
CA ILE A 195 -17.49 -2.01 25.31
C ILE A 195 -17.86 -3.48 25.50
N ASP A 196 -19.10 -3.85 25.14
CA ASP A 196 -19.47 -5.25 25.03
C ASP A 196 -18.76 -5.85 23.82
N LYS A 197 -17.66 -6.58 24.06
CA LYS A 197 -16.89 -7.28 23.02
C LYS A 197 -17.68 -8.40 22.31
N ASN A 198 -18.97 -8.56 22.61
CA ASN A 198 -19.86 -9.59 22.08
C ASN A 198 -20.94 -9.06 21.13
N SER A 199 -21.04 -7.75 20.87
CA SER A 199 -22.10 -7.16 20.02
C SER A 199 -21.62 -6.52 18.70
N THR A 200 -20.32 -6.48 18.42
CA THR A 200 -19.79 -6.08 17.11
C THR A 200 -19.37 -7.30 16.30
N ASP A 201 -20.37 -8.00 15.75
CA ASP A 201 -20.15 -9.03 14.74
C ASP A 201 -21.20 -8.88 13.62
N SER A 202 -21.22 -7.69 13.02
CA SER A 202 -21.95 -7.45 11.78
C SER A 202 -21.33 -6.31 10.97
N LYS A 203 -20.01 -6.41 10.76
CA LYS A 203 -19.25 -5.99 9.56
C LYS A 203 -17.76 -6.26 9.78
N ASP A 204 -17.44 -7.44 10.31
CA ASP A 204 -16.07 -7.95 10.31
C ASP A 204 -15.88 -8.83 9.07
N THR A 205 -15.79 -8.17 7.92
CA THR A 205 -15.33 -8.80 6.67
C THR A 205 -14.27 -7.94 6.03
N SER A 206 -13.08 -7.93 6.64
CA SER A 206 -11.81 -8.05 5.89
C SER A 206 -10.59 -8.35 6.77
N SER A 207 -10.75 -8.63 8.07
CA SER A 207 -9.83 -9.52 8.78
C SER A 207 -10.14 -10.95 8.35
N SER A 208 -9.74 -11.32 7.14
CA SER A 208 -9.63 -12.75 6.83
C SER A 208 -8.50 -13.26 7.72
N SER A 209 -8.86 -13.83 8.88
CA SER A 209 -8.13 -14.98 9.39
C SER A 209 -8.29 -16.09 8.33
N ARG A 210 -7.62 -15.92 7.18
CA ARG A 210 -7.38 -16.98 6.23
C ARG A 210 -6.74 -18.06 7.08
N LYS A 211 -7.50 -19.11 7.39
CA LYS A 211 -6.95 -20.34 7.93
C LYS A 211 -5.71 -20.61 7.10
N ILE A 212 -4.54 -20.56 7.72
CA ILE A 212 -3.27 -20.76 7.03
C ILE A 212 -3.45 -22.05 6.22
N PRO A 213 -3.38 -21.99 4.88
CA PRO A 213 -3.53 -23.17 4.07
C PRO A 213 -2.53 -24.21 4.57
N LYS A 214 -3.00 -25.45 4.74
CA LYS A 214 -2.20 -26.52 5.35
C LYS A 214 -0.87 -26.63 4.62
N ASN A 215 0.25 -26.61 5.35
CA ASN A 215 1.63 -26.66 4.84
C ASN A 215 2.15 -25.43 4.07
N MET A 216 1.47 -24.29 4.10
CA MET A 216 2.01 -23.03 3.59
C MET A 216 2.63 -22.17 4.70
N ILE A 217 3.61 -21.34 4.33
CA ILE A 217 4.23 -20.32 5.18
C ILE A 217 3.85 -18.92 4.70
N LEU A 218 3.69 -17.99 5.64
CA LEU A 218 3.49 -16.58 5.33
C LEU A 218 4.83 -15.94 4.97
N VAL A 219 4.93 -15.42 3.75
CA VAL A 219 5.96 -14.48 3.36
C VAL A 219 5.46 -13.07 3.72
N PRO A 220 6.12 -12.35 4.63
CA PRO A 220 5.69 -11.01 5.01
C PRO A 220 5.84 -10.05 3.83
N SER A 221 5.03 -9.00 3.81
CA SER A 221 5.14 -7.96 2.78
C SER A 221 6.51 -7.28 2.87
N GLY A 222 7.04 -6.90 1.70
CA GLY A 222 8.41 -6.40 1.65
C GLY A 222 8.90 -6.15 0.24
N PHE A 223 10.13 -5.66 0.15
CA PHE A 223 10.82 -5.50 -1.12
C PHE A 223 11.63 -6.76 -1.44
N PHE A 224 11.39 -7.29 -2.63
CA PHE A 224 12.09 -8.42 -3.21
C PHE A 224 12.83 -7.97 -4.47
N ILE A 225 13.83 -8.75 -4.85
CA ILE A 225 14.46 -8.64 -6.16
C ILE A 225 13.70 -9.58 -7.09
N MET A 226 13.27 -9.07 -8.24
CA MET A 226 12.57 -9.81 -9.28
C MET A 226 13.36 -9.67 -10.59
N GLY A 227 13.46 -10.78 -11.32
CA GLY A 227 14.33 -10.89 -12.50
C GLY A 227 15.80 -11.14 -12.13
N SER A 228 16.62 -11.37 -13.16
CA SER A 228 18.06 -11.55 -13.08
C SER A 228 18.74 -10.81 -14.23
N ASN A 229 19.88 -10.17 -13.98
CA ASN A 229 20.74 -9.63 -15.03
C ASN A 229 21.80 -10.64 -15.50
N ASP A 230 21.93 -11.77 -14.80
CA ASP A 230 23.02 -12.73 -14.99
C ASP A 230 22.59 -13.96 -15.82
N HIS A 231 21.28 -14.13 -16.06
CA HIS A 231 20.67 -15.29 -16.71
C HIS A 231 19.50 -14.83 -17.60
N GLY A 232 19.30 -15.47 -18.76
CA GLY A 232 18.13 -15.32 -19.66
C GLY A 232 17.81 -13.90 -20.17
N GLU A 233 17.60 -13.71 -21.48
CA GLU A 233 17.06 -12.41 -21.97
C GLU A 233 15.64 -12.14 -21.45
N ASP A 234 14.90 -13.21 -21.12
CA ASP A 234 13.53 -13.21 -20.61
C ASP A 234 13.42 -13.02 -19.09
N GLU A 235 14.53 -13.12 -18.37
CA GLU A 235 14.58 -12.89 -16.91
C GLU A 235 15.10 -11.48 -16.55
N SER A 236 15.65 -10.75 -17.51
CA SER A 236 16.17 -9.39 -17.34
C SER A 236 15.08 -8.31 -17.51
N PRO A 237 15.15 -7.16 -16.82
CA PRO A 237 16.20 -6.77 -15.88
C PRO A 237 15.90 -7.17 -14.43
N GLU A 238 16.97 -7.34 -13.65
CA GLU A 238 16.87 -7.35 -12.19
C GLU A 238 16.33 -6.01 -11.68
N HIS A 239 15.22 -6.03 -10.96
CA HIS A 239 14.62 -4.84 -10.40
C HIS A 239 13.97 -5.11 -9.04
N LYS A 240 13.88 -4.05 -8.22
CA LYS A 240 13.34 -4.14 -6.86
C LYS A 240 11.84 -3.91 -6.87
N THR A 241 11.09 -4.93 -6.46
CA THR A 241 9.61 -4.94 -6.46
C THR A 241 9.07 -5.11 -5.05
N TYR A 242 7.98 -4.42 -4.72
CA TYR A 242 7.27 -4.63 -3.46
C TYR A 242 6.16 -5.66 -3.67
N LEU A 243 6.06 -6.64 -2.77
CA LEU A 243 4.98 -7.62 -2.76
C LEU A 243 4.22 -7.50 -1.43
N ASP A 244 2.90 -7.60 -1.50
CA ASP A 244 2.04 -7.78 -0.33
C ASP A 244 2.34 -9.13 0.34
N SER A 245 1.88 -9.34 1.58
CA SER A 245 2.11 -10.61 2.25
C SER A 245 1.33 -11.72 1.54
N TYR A 246 2.01 -12.81 1.20
CA TYR A 246 1.41 -13.97 0.53
C TYR A 246 1.80 -15.27 1.21
N TYR A 247 1.04 -16.33 0.96
CA TYR A 247 1.37 -17.67 1.41
C TYR A 247 2.08 -18.41 0.27
N ILE A 248 3.13 -19.14 0.60
CA ILE A 248 3.82 -20.05 -0.31
C ILE A 248 3.95 -21.41 0.36
N ASP A 249 3.95 -22.50 -0.41
CA ASP A 249 4.19 -23.83 0.13
C ASP A 249 5.53 -23.87 0.88
N ARG A 250 5.53 -24.50 2.06
CA ARG A 250 6.75 -24.67 2.87
C ARG A 250 7.78 -25.57 2.18
N TYR A 251 7.30 -26.48 1.32
CA TYR A 251 8.09 -27.48 0.62
C TYR A 251 7.73 -27.48 -0.85
N GLU A 252 8.65 -27.95 -1.69
CA GLU A 252 8.42 -28.12 -3.13
C GLU A 252 7.24 -29.07 -3.41
N VAL A 253 6.53 -28.82 -4.51
CA VAL A 253 5.40 -29.65 -4.95
C VAL A 253 5.90 -31.05 -5.32
N SER A 254 5.31 -32.09 -4.74
CA SER A 254 5.69 -33.46 -5.06
C SER A 254 5.15 -33.90 -6.43
N ALA A 255 5.80 -34.87 -7.07
CA ALA A 255 5.30 -35.44 -8.32
C ALA A 255 3.87 -36.00 -8.20
N ASN A 256 3.48 -36.50 -7.02
CA ASN A 256 2.14 -36.98 -6.76
C ASN A 256 1.10 -35.85 -6.67
N ASP A 257 1.44 -34.74 -5.99
CA ASP A 257 0.58 -33.57 -5.89
C ASP A 257 0.40 -32.91 -7.27
N PHE A 258 1.49 -32.81 -8.04
CA PHE A 258 1.45 -32.26 -9.39
C PHE A 258 0.65 -33.14 -10.35
N ALA A 259 0.79 -34.47 -10.29
CA ALA A 259 -0.04 -35.38 -11.09
C ALA A 259 -1.53 -35.26 -10.74
N SER A 260 -1.86 -35.09 -9.45
CA SER A 260 -3.24 -34.87 -9.00
C SER A 260 -3.80 -33.57 -9.58
N PHE A 261 -3.03 -32.48 -9.47
CA PHE A 261 -3.38 -31.19 -10.07
C PHE A 261 -3.64 -31.29 -11.59
N LEU A 262 -2.75 -31.95 -12.35
CA LEU A 262 -2.93 -32.09 -13.80
C LEU A 262 -4.20 -32.86 -14.19
N ASN A 263 -4.59 -33.85 -13.38
CA ASN A 263 -5.83 -34.59 -13.59
C ASN A 263 -7.08 -33.75 -13.24
N ASP A 264 -6.95 -32.78 -12.34
CA ASP A 264 -8.06 -31.90 -11.93
C ASP A 264 -8.29 -30.76 -12.94
N VAL A 265 -7.22 -30.21 -13.53
CA VAL A 265 -7.30 -29.07 -14.48
C VAL A 265 -7.40 -29.47 -15.95
N ASP A 266 -7.40 -30.78 -16.24
CA ASP A 266 -7.54 -31.41 -17.57
C ASP A 266 -6.48 -30.97 -18.62
N ASN A 267 -5.45 -30.22 -18.21
CA ASN A 267 -4.30 -29.77 -19.01
C ASN A 267 -4.64 -29.39 -20.47
N VAL A 268 -5.73 -28.65 -20.66
CA VAL A 268 -6.37 -28.44 -21.97
C VAL A 268 -5.44 -27.85 -23.03
N GLN A 269 -4.47 -27.03 -22.61
CA GLN A 269 -3.51 -26.39 -23.51
C GLN A 269 -2.27 -27.25 -23.83
N GLY A 270 -2.14 -28.42 -23.19
CA GLY A 270 -1.03 -29.35 -23.43
C GLY A 270 0.35 -28.84 -23.01
N TYR A 271 0.42 -27.82 -22.15
CA TYR A 271 1.69 -27.26 -21.68
C TYR A 271 2.54 -28.26 -20.90
N TYR A 272 1.87 -29.20 -20.21
CA TYR A 272 2.54 -30.21 -19.41
C TYR A 272 2.48 -31.57 -20.11
N LEU A 273 3.64 -32.14 -20.39
CA LEU A 273 3.76 -33.47 -20.99
C LEU A 273 4.43 -34.43 -20.01
N ASP A 274 4.59 -35.67 -20.44
CA ASP A 274 5.40 -36.68 -19.76
C ASP A 274 6.77 -36.11 -19.39
N ASN A 275 7.01 -35.95 -18.08
CA ASN A 275 8.28 -35.50 -17.57
C ASN A 275 9.09 -36.69 -17.07
N LYS A 276 10.31 -36.86 -17.58
CA LYS A 276 11.24 -37.93 -17.16
C LYS A 276 11.53 -37.89 -15.64
N PHE A 277 11.41 -36.72 -15.02
CA PHE A 277 11.78 -36.45 -13.64
C PHE A 277 10.61 -36.46 -12.64
N GLY A 278 9.37 -36.76 -13.06
CA GLY A 278 8.32 -36.95 -12.06
C GLY A 278 6.96 -37.49 -12.51
N THR A 279 6.39 -37.07 -13.64
CA THR A 279 5.04 -37.48 -14.07
C THR A 279 5.04 -38.39 -15.30
N LEU A 280 4.04 -39.26 -15.38
CA LEU A 280 3.79 -40.21 -16.46
C LEU A 280 2.29 -40.15 -16.80
N PHE A 281 1.94 -39.87 -18.05
CA PHE A 281 0.59 -39.99 -18.57
C PHE A 281 0.37 -41.42 -19.07
N PHE A 282 -0.48 -42.16 -18.36
CA PHE A 282 -0.76 -43.56 -18.69
C PHE A 282 -2.23 -43.89 -18.40
N ASN A 283 -2.88 -44.62 -19.32
CA ASN A 283 -4.31 -44.94 -19.24
C ASN A 283 -5.23 -43.71 -19.04
N GLY A 284 -4.91 -42.59 -19.70
CA GLY A 284 -5.75 -41.38 -19.67
C GLY A 284 -5.66 -40.56 -18.39
N LYS A 285 -4.67 -40.82 -17.53
CA LYS A 285 -4.41 -40.03 -16.31
C LYS A 285 -2.92 -39.81 -16.10
N PHE A 286 -2.58 -38.68 -15.49
CA PHE A 286 -1.25 -38.42 -14.95
C PHE A 286 -1.04 -39.21 -13.67
N GLN A 287 0.10 -39.85 -13.55
CA GLN A 287 0.56 -40.58 -12.37
C GLN A 287 2.00 -40.19 -12.07
N PRO A 288 2.42 -40.18 -10.79
CA PRO A 288 3.84 -40.07 -10.48
C PRO A 288 4.60 -41.28 -11.01
N ARG A 289 5.83 -41.08 -11.48
CA ARG A 289 6.72 -42.19 -11.85
C ARG A 289 7.06 -43.03 -10.63
N LYS A 290 7.20 -44.35 -10.84
CA LYS A 290 7.55 -45.30 -9.78
C LYS A 290 8.83 -44.85 -9.06
N GLY A 291 8.74 -44.65 -7.74
CA GLY A 291 9.84 -44.19 -6.90
C GLY A 291 9.96 -42.66 -6.75
N PHE A 292 9.22 -41.87 -7.53
CA PHE A 292 9.30 -40.40 -7.51
C PHE A 292 8.11 -39.71 -6.83
N ALA A 293 7.11 -40.46 -6.35
CA ALA A 293 5.86 -39.89 -5.83
C ALA A 293 6.05 -38.78 -4.78
N ASN A 294 7.04 -38.93 -3.89
CA ASN A 294 7.34 -37.97 -2.81
C ASN A 294 8.54 -37.06 -3.12
N HIS A 295 9.06 -37.08 -4.34
CA HIS A 295 10.16 -36.22 -4.78
C HIS A 295 9.63 -34.95 -5.43
N PRO A 296 10.37 -33.83 -5.34
CA PRO A 296 9.98 -32.59 -5.99
C PRO A 296 9.92 -32.74 -7.50
N ILE A 297 8.93 -32.09 -8.12
CA ILE A 297 8.85 -32.01 -9.57
C ILE A 297 9.76 -30.88 -10.06
N ASN A 298 10.70 -31.22 -10.96
CA ASN A 298 11.66 -30.28 -11.53
C ASN A 298 11.49 -30.25 -13.06
N ASN A 299 11.84 -29.12 -13.69
CA ASN A 299 11.71 -28.88 -15.14
C ASN A 299 10.27 -29.06 -15.64
N VAL A 300 9.34 -28.29 -15.03
CA VAL A 300 7.92 -28.24 -15.38
C VAL A 300 7.68 -27.18 -16.45
#